data_AF-G3SIX1-F1
#
_entry.id   AF-G3SIX1-F1
#
_cell.length_a   1.000
_cell.length_b   1.000
_cell.length_c   1.000
_cell.angle_alpha   90.00
_cell.angle_beta   90.00
_cell.angle_gamma   90.00
#
_symmetry.space_group_name_H-M   'P 1'
#
loop_
_entity.id
_entity.type
_entity.pdbx_description
1 polymer ?
#
loop_
_entity_poly.entity_id
_entity_poly.type
_entity_poly.pdbx_seq_one_letter_code
_entity_poly.pdbx_strand_id
1 'polypeptide(L)'
;MDADDSRAPKGSLRKFLEHLSGAGKAIGVLTSGGDAQGMNAAVRAVVRMGIYVGAKVYFIYEGYQGMVDGGSNIAEADWESVSSILQVGGTIIGSARCQAFRTREGRLKAACNLLQRGITNLCVIGGDGSLTGANLFRKEWSGLLEELARNGQIDKEAVQKYAYLNVVGMVGSIDNDFCGTDMTIGTDSALHRIIEVVDAIMTTAQSHQRTFVLEVMGRHCGYLALVSALACGADWVFLPESPPEEGWEEQMCVKLSEVMRVPWPLIAVVAMFLS
;
A
#
# COMPACT_ATOMS: atom_id res chain seq x y z
N MET A 1 8.98 19.61 -50.11
CA MET A 1 7.64 19.54 -49.49
C MET A 1 7.82 18.74 -48.23
N ASP A 2 8.29 19.43 -47.20
CA ASP A 2 8.55 18.87 -45.88
C ASP A 2 7.22 18.72 -45.16
N ALA A 3 6.89 17.48 -44.78
CA ALA A 3 5.75 17.20 -43.93
C ALA A 3 6.16 17.39 -42.48
N ASP A 4 5.65 18.49 -41.92
CA ASP A 4 5.72 18.91 -40.52
C ASP A 4 5.14 17.82 -39.60
N ASP A 5 6.02 17.24 -38.78
CA ASP A 5 5.69 16.34 -37.68
C ASP A 5 5.07 17.17 -36.55
N SER A 6 3.75 17.03 -36.38
CA SER A 6 2.93 17.78 -35.45
C SER A 6 3.36 17.57 -34.00
N ARG A 7 4.05 18.59 -33.50
CA ARG A 7 4.41 18.91 -32.10
C ARG A 7 3.42 18.38 -31.05
N ALA A 8 3.79 17.29 -30.37
CA ALA A 8 3.41 17.08 -28.98
C ALA A 8 4.15 18.11 -28.09
N PRO A 9 3.53 18.66 -27.03
CA PRO A 9 4.12 19.74 -26.24
C PRO A 9 5.24 19.21 -25.33
N LYS A 10 6.46 19.07 -25.86
CA LYS A 10 7.69 18.67 -25.15
C LYS A 10 8.19 19.70 -24.11
N GLY A 11 7.48 20.82 -23.91
CA GLY A 11 7.94 21.99 -23.15
C GLY A 11 7.40 22.15 -21.73
N SER A 12 6.43 21.36 -21.28
CA SER A 12 5.75 21.59 -19.98
C SER A 12 6.45 20.91 -18.79
N LEU A 13 6.87 19.65 -18.94
CA LEU A 13 7.45 18.84 -17.85
C LEU A 13 8.85 19.30 -17.44
N ARG A 14 9.67 19.78 -18.40
CA ARG A 14 11.03 20.29 -18.10
C ARG A 14 11.01 21.50 -17.17
N LYS A 15 10.05 22.43 -17.37
CA LYS A 15 9.92 23.66 -16.56
C LYS A 15 9.56 23.39 -15.09
N PHE A 16 8.81 22.32 -14.79
CA PHE A 16 8.46 21.97 -13.41
C PHE A 16 9.62 21.32 -12.63
N LEU A 17 10.59 20.73 -13.35
CA LEU A 17 11.64 19.89 -12.76
C LEU A 17 13.00 20.60 -12.67
N GLU A 18 13.16 21.79 -13.27
CA GLU A 18 14.40 22.58 -13.27
C GLU A 18 14.90 22.95 -11.85
N HIS A 19 14.06 22.86 -10.82
CA HIS A 19 14.41 23.13 -9.42
C HIS A 19 14.42 21.91 -8.49
N LEU A 20 14.19 20.70 -9.01
CA LEU A 20 14.19 19.47 -8.21
C LEU A 20 15.54 18.76 -8.34
N SER A 21 16.45 19.03 -7.41
CA SER A 21 17.72 18.31 -7.30
C SER A 21 17.75 17.44 -6.04
N GLY A 22 17.92 16.14 -6.24
CA GLY A 22 18.20 15.14 -5.20
C GLY A 22 19.69 14.83 -5.05
N ALA A 23 20.58 15.59 -5.70
CA ALA A 23 22.02 15.33 -5.70
C ALA A 23 22.57 15.29 -4.27
N GLY A 24 23.30 14.22 -3.94
CA GLY A 24 23.87 14.00 -2.61
C GLY A 24 22.86 13.58 -1.54
N LYS A 25 21.60 13.28 -1.91
CA LYS A 25 20.59 12.71 -1.02
C LYS A 25 20.46 11.20 -1.25
N ALA A 26 20.13 10.48 -0.18
CA ALA A 26 19.78 9.08 -0.21
C ALA A 26 18.34 8.87 0.27
N ILE A 27 17.58 8.07 -0.48
CA ILE A 27 16.19 7.71 -0.24
C ILE A 27 16.12 6.21 0.01
N GLY A 28 15.54 5.79 1.13
CA GLY A 28 15.18 4.39 1.38
C GLY A 28 13.71 4.16 1.04
N VAL A 29 13.40 3.12 0.30
CA VAL A 29 12.02 2.68 0.02
C VAL A 29 11.78 1.30 0.62
N LEU A 30 10.69 1.16 1.38
CA LEU A 30 10.21 -0.13 1.89
C LEU A 30 8.73 -0.33 1.65
N THR A 31 8.33 -1.59 1.51
CA THR A 31 6.94 -2.04 1.60
C THR A 31 6.71 -2.75 2.93
N SER A 32 5.65 -2.42 3.65
CA SER A 32 5.33 -3.07 4.93
C SER A 32 3.83 -3.19 5.17
N GLY A 33 3.41 -4.29 5.82
CA GLY A 33 2.01 -4.60 6.09
C GLY A 33 1.50 -5.76 5.23
N GLY A 34 0.19 -5.85 5.01
CA GLY A 34 -0.35 -6.70 3.95
C GLY A 34 0.08 -6.14 2.60
N ASP A 35 0.45 -7.01 1.66
CA ASP A 35 0.78 -6.58 0.30
C ASP A 35 -0.48 -6.20 -0.48
N ALA A 36 -0.30 -5.36 -1.49
CA ALA A 36 -1.38 -4.90 -2.35
C ALA A 36 -0.88 -4.80 -3.79
N GLN A 37 -1.72 -5.17 -4.76
CA GLN A 37 -1.37 -5.05 -6.17
C GLN A 37 -1.10 -3.59 -6.51
N GLY A 38 0.03 -3.32 -7.19
CA GLY A 38 0.50 -1.96 -7.49
C GLY A 38 1.59 -1.45 -6.56
N MET A 39 1.93 -2.15 -5.47
CA MET A 39 3.10 -1.79 -4.65
C MET A 39 4.41 -1.80 -5.47
N ASN A 40 4.59 -2.76 -6.38
CA ASN A 40 5.72 -2.77 -7.31
C ASN A 40 5.74 -1.55 -8.24
N ALA A 41 4.57 -1.08 -8.69
CA ALA A 41 4.46 0.13 -9.49
C ALA A 41 4.90 1.37 -8.69
N ALA A 42 4.50 1.45 -7.42
CA ALA A 42 4.91 2.52 -6.51
C ALA A 42 6.43 2.50 -6.24
N VAL A 43 6.99 1.34 -5.90
CA VAL A 43 8.45 1.16 -5.72
C VAL A 43 9.20 1.59 -6.98
N ARG A 44 8.73 1.14 -8.16
CA ARG A 44 9.30 1.54 -9.45
C ARG A 44 9.28 3.06 -9.64
N ALA A 45 8.16 3.71 -9.34
CA ALA A 45 8.03 5.16 -9.48
C ALA A 45 9.02 5.91 -8.58
N VAL A 46 9.15 5.48 -7.31
CA VAL A 46 10.09 6.07 -6.34
C VAL A 46 11.54 5.92 -6.82
N VAL A 47 11.94 4.71 -7.26
CA VAL A 47 13.31 4.46 -7.75
C VAL A 47 13.61 5.29 -9.00
N ARG A 48 12.76 5.22 -10.03
CA ARG A 48 12.99 5.93 -11.30
C ARG A 48 13.02 7.44 -11.09
N MET A 49 12.08 7.98 -10.29
CA MET A 49 12.02 9.40 -10.01
C MET A 49 13.21 9.87 -9.16
N GLY A 50 13.61 9.08 -8.16
CA GLY A 50 14.78 9.37 -7.33
C GLY A 50 16.06 9.44 -8.16
N ILE A 51 16.31 8.45 -9.01
CA ILE A 51 17.45 8.45 -9.94
C ILE A 51 17.37 9.62 -10.91
N TYR A 52 16.19 9.90 -11.46
CA TYR A 52 15.97 11.01 -12.39
C TYR A 52 16.34 12.37 -11.81
N VAL A 53 16.02 12.63 -10.53
CA VAL A 53 16.41 13.87 -9.84
C VAL A 53 17.84 13.84 -9.29
N GLY A 54 18.59 12.75 -9.51
CA GLY A 54 19.98 12.59 -9.08
C GLY A 54 20.17 12.13 -7.62
N ALA A 55 19.13 11.63 -6.96
CA ALA A 55 19.25 10.99 -5.66
C ALA A 55 19.68 9.53 -5.78
N LYS A 56 20.35 9.02 -4.75
CA LYS A 56 20.54 7.57 -4.58
C LYS A 56 19.30 6.97 -3.95
N VAL A 57 18.85 5.83 -4.46
CA VAL A 57 17.69 5.11 -3.91
C VAL A 57 18.14 3.74 -3.41
N TYR A 58 17.64 3.33 -2.24
CA TYR A 58 17.94 2.06 -1.61
C TYR A 58 16.64 1.29 -1.40
N PHE A 59 16.62 0.03 -1.80
CA PHE A 59 15.62 -0.92 -1.33
C PHE A 59 15.90 -1.28 0.12
N ILE A 60 14.83 -1.39 0.88
CA ILE A 60 14.83 -1.96 2.22
C ILE A 60 13.91 -3.19 2.15
N TYR A 61 14.52 -4.36 2.10
CA TYR A 61 13.82 -5.63 1.97
C TYR A 61 13.05 -5.98 3.26
N GLU A 62 11.99 -6.79 3.13
CA GLU A 62 11.19 -7.29 4.26
C GLU A 62 10.64 -6.18 5.18
N GLY A 63 10.37 -5.00 4.61
CA GLY A 63 9.79 -3.88 5.32
C GLY A 63 10.62 -3.41 6.53
N TYR A 64 9.96 -3.21 7.66
CA TYR A 64 10.63 -2.81 8.90
C TYR A 64 11.63 -3.85 9.40
N GLN A 65 11.45 -5.14 9.06
CA GLN A 65 12.32 -6.20 9.52
C GLN A 65 13.72 -6.04 8.90
N GLY A 66 13.82 -5.92 7.58
CA GLY A 66 15.12 -5.72 6.94
C GLY A 66 15.74 -4.37 7.26
N MET A 67 14.94 -3.35 7.63
CA MET A 67 15.49 -2.11 8.17
C MET A 67 16.19 -2.31 9.52
N VAL A 68 15.60 -3.11 10.42
CA VAL A 68 16.20 -3.48 11.72
C VAL A 68 17.42 -4.37 11.54
N ASP A 69 17.35 -5.33 10.61
CA ASP A 69 18.43 -6.29 10.37
C ASP A 69 19.63 -5.64 9.65
N GLY A 70 19.36 -4.67 8.77
CA GLY A 70 20.40 -3.93 8.05
C GLY A 70 21.20 -4.79 7.06
N GLY A 71 22.48 -4.46 6.88
CA GLY A 71 23.38 -5.23 6.03
C GLY A 71 22.94 -5.31 4.57
N SER A 72 22.75 -6.54 4.07
CA SER A 72 22.30 -6.84 2.71
C SER A 72 20.82 -6.56 2.47
N ASN A 73 20.02 -6.40 3.53
CA ASN A 73 18.61 -6.01 3.41
C ASN A 73 18.44 -4.55 2.99
N ILE A 74 19.52 -3.76 2.99
CA ILE A 74 19.54 -2.40 2.46
C ILE A 74 20.49 -2.36 1.27
N ALA A 75 19.92 -2.35 0.06
CA ALA A 75 20.68 -2.44 -1.20
C ALA A 75 20.39 -1.24 -2.10
N GLU A 76 21.42 -0.69 -2.75
CA GLU A 76 21.25 0.41 -3.70
C GLU A 76 20.50 -0.10 -4.93
N ALA A 77 19.47 0.64 -5.36
CA ALA A 77 18.67 0.34 -6.52
C ALA A 77 19.25 1.07 -7.75
N ASP A 78 19.32 0.37 -8.87
CA ASP A 78 19.65 0.95 -10.18
C ASP A 78 18.40 1.05 -11.07
N TRP A 79 18.58 1.60 -12.27
CA TRP A 79 17.49 1.78 -13.22
C TRP A 79 16.90 0.43 -13.65
N GLU A 80 17.73 -0.58 -13.81
CA GLU A 80 17.38 -1.91 -14.29
C GLU A 80 16.62 -2.73 -13.23
N SER A 81 16.92 -2.55 -11.94
CA SER A 81 16.40 -3.31 -10.79
C SER A 81 14.88 -3.23 -10.62
N VAL A 82 14.26 -2.18 -11.17
CA VAL A 82 12.80 -1.99 -11.21
C VAL A 82 12.22 -2.12 -12.62
N SER A 83 12.91 -2.86 -13.50
CA SER A 83 12.37 -3.24 -14.82
C SER A 83 11.50 -4.48 -14.69
N SER A 84 10.46 -4.57 -15.51
CA SER A 84 9.57 -5.74 -15.54
C SER A 84 8.86 -6.07 -14.23
N ILE A 85 8.74 -5.11 -13.29
CA ILE A 85 7.99 -5.31 -12.03
C ILE A 85 6.59 -4.66 -12.05
N LEU A 86 6.28 -3.82 -13.06
CA LEU A 86 5.04 -3.03 -13.10
C LEU A 86 3.79 -3.93 -13.13
N GLN A 87 3.87 -5.04 -13.86
CA GLN A 87 2.79 -6.00 -14.07
C GLN A 87 2.74 -7.13 -13.04
N VAL A 88 3.61 -7.09 -12.03
CA VAL A 88 3.74 -8.17 -11.03
C VAL A 88 2.96 -7.77 -9.77
N GLY A 89 2.12 -8.69 -9.28
CA GLY A 89 1.39 -8.52 -8.01
C GLY A 89 2.31 -8.53 -6.78
N GLY A 90 1.77 -8.12 -5.63
CA GLY A 90 2.51 -8.05 -4.37
C GLY A 90 3.67 -7.07 -4.41
N THR A 91 4.77 -7.43 -3.73
CA THR A 91 6.00 -6.61 -3.65
C THR A 91 7.26 -7.45 -3.87
N ILE A 92 8.12 -7.00 -4.79
CA ILE A 92 9.41 -7.64 -5.10
C ILE A 92 10.46 -7.44 -3.99
N ILE A 93 10.23 -6.49 -3.07
CA ILE A 93 11.13 -6.24 -1.94
C ILE A 93 10.62 -6.85 -0.63
N GLY A 94 9.54 -7.64 -0.68
CA GLY A 94 8.99 -8.31 0.49
C GLY A 94 8.25 -7.39 1.45
N SER A 95 7.46 -7.99 2.33
CA SER A 95 6.72 -7.28 3.36
C SER A 95 6.59 -8.16 4.60
N ALA A 96 7.43 -7.91 5.61
CA ALA A 96 7.37 -8.64 6.87
C ALA A 96 6.77 -7.79 7.99
N ARG A 97 5.97 -8.45 8.85
CA ARG A 97 5.57 -7.88 10.13
C ARG A 97 6.78 -7.87 11.06
N CYS A 98 7.13 -6.72 11.62
CA CYS A 98 8.30 -6.58 12.48
C CYS A 98 7.90 -6.24 13.93
N GLN A 99 8.02 -7.21 14.85
CA GLN A 99 7.80 -6.95 16.28
C GLN A 99 8.93 -6.13 16.88
N ALA A 100 10.18 -6.32 16.41
CA ALA A 100 11.33 -5.58 16.90
C ALA A 100 11.16 -4.06 16.71
N PHE A 101 10.55 -3.62 15.61
CA PHE A 101 10.33 -2.19 15.35
C PHE A 101 9.31 -1.53 16.30
N ARG A 102 8.50 -2.34 17.02
CA ARG A 102 7.61 -1.83 18.07
C ARG A 102 8.38 -1.42 19.33
N THR A 103 9.59 -1.95 19.53
CA THR A 103 10.46 -1.57 20.65
C THR A 103 11.42 -0.45 20.24
N ARG A 104 11.82 0.37 21.23
CA ARG A 104 12.80 1.42 21.01
C ARG A 104 14.16 0.87 20.58
N GLU A 105 14.55 -0.29 21.11
CA GLU A 105 15.81 -0.97 20.73
C GLU A 105 15.84 -1.34 19.24
N GLY A 106 14.75 -1.89 18.70
CA GLY A 106 14.67 -2.19 17.28
C GLY A 106 14.71 -0.93 16.42
N ARG A 107 14.02 0.13 16.84
CA ARG A 107 14.10 1.44 16.15
C ARG A 107 15.50 2.04 16.20
N LEU A 108 16.23 1.87 17.30
CA LEU A 108 17.62 2.32 17.42
C LEU A 108 18.54 1.57 16.44
N LYS A 109 18.38 0.24 16.31
CA LYS A 109 19.10 -0.56 15.29
C LYS A 109 18.76 -0.11 13.88
N ALA A 110 17.47 0.08 13.58
CA ALA A 110 17.02 0.59 12.29
C ALA A 110 17.63 1.96 11.95
N ALA A 111 17.62 2.90 12.89
CA ALA A 111 18.24 4.21 12.72
C ALA A 111 19.74 4.10 12.43
N CYS A 112 20.46 3.25 13.16
CA CYS A 112 21.88 3.00 12.92
C CYS A 112 22.14 2.50 11.49
N ASN A 113 21.37 1.53 11.02
CA ASN A 113 21.52 0.96 9.68
C ASN A 113 21.23 1.98 8.56
N LEU A 114 20.23 2.85 8.75
CA LEU A 114 19.95 3.94 7.80
C LEU A 114 21.13 4.94 7.75
N LEU A 115 21.68 5.31 8.90
CA LEU A 115 22.79 6.27 9.00
C LEU A 115 24.09 5.74 8.38
N GLN A 116 24.36 4.43 8.50
CA GLN A 116 25.50 3.77 7.84
C GLN A 116 25.48 3.93 6.31
N ARG A 117 24.28 4.07 5.72
CA ARG A 117 24.06 4.30 4.29
C ARG A 117 23.78 5.78 3.95
N GLY A 118 23.78 6.66 4.95
CA GLY A 118 23.44 8.09 4.78
C GLY A 118 21.96 8.35 4.44
N ILE A 119 21.07 7.38 4.69
CA ILE A 119 19.64 7.48 4.38
C ILE A 119 18.93 8.32 5.44
N THR A 120 18.35 9.44 5.01
CA THR A 120 17.53 10.33 5.84
C THR A 120 16.20 10.69 5.20
N ASN A 121 15.91 10.12 4.03
CA ASN A 121 14.63 10.26 3.34
C ASN A 121 14.04 8.86 3.23
N LEU A 122 12.86 8.64 3.79
CA LEU A 122 12.22 7.34 3.84
C LEU A 122 10.87 7.41 3.13
N CYS A 123 10.67 6.54 2.15
CA CYS A 123 9.39 6.31 1.49
C CYS A 123 8.82 4.99 2.00
N VAL A 124 7.71 5.06 2.73
CA VAL A 124 7.04 3.90 3.32
C VAL A 124 5.77 3.63 2.54
N ILE A 125 5.70 2.47 1.89
CA ILE A 125 4.52 2.01 1.16
C ILE A 125 3.83 0.93 2.01
N GLY A 126 2.59 1.18 2.44
CA GLY A 126 1.90 0.22 3.30
C GLY A 126 0.55 0.71 3.80
N GLY A 127 -0.10 -0.08 4.65
CA GLY A 127 -1.36 0.27 5.29
C GLY A 127 -1.20 1.13 6.55
N ASP A 128 -2.31 1.35 7.26
CA ASP A 128 -2.39 2.23 8.44
C ASP A 128 -1.31 1.95 9.51
N GLY A 129 -1.18 0.70 9.93
CA GLY A 129 -0.18 0.32 10.95
C GLY A 129 1.27 0.63 10.54
N SER A 130 1.58 0.49 9.25
CA SER A 130 2.92 0.79 8.71
C SER A 130 3.19 2.29 8.72
N LEU A 131 2.22 3.11 8.34
CA LEU A 131 2.34 4.58 8.31
C LEU A 131 2.35 5.17 9.72
N THR A 132 1.58 4.60 10.65
CA THR A 132 1.63 4.94 12.07
C THR A 132 3.02 4.67 12.66
N GLY A 133 3.62 3.51 12.35
CA GLY A 133 4.99 3.20 12.74
C GLY A 133 6.03 4.18 12.19
N ALA A 134 5.86 4.62 10.94
CA ALA A 134 6.73 5.60 10.30
C ALA A 134 6.66 6.97 10.99
N ASN A 135 5.44 7.41 11.35
CA ASN A 135 5.23 8.67 12.07
C ASN A 135 5.86 8.65 13.47
N LEU A 136 5.72 7.54 14.20
CA LEU A 136 6.36 7.36 15.50
C LEU A 136 7.89 7.42 15.36
N PHE A 137 8.44 6.70 14.37
CA PHE A 137 9.88 6.68 14.12
C PHE A 137 10.44 8.08 13.81
N ARG A 138 9.74 8.88 13.00
CA ARG A 138 10.10 10.28 12.75
C ARG A 138 10.10 11.13 14.01
N LYS A 139 9.08 10.98 14.87
CA LYS A 139 8.97 11.74 16.13
C LYS A 139 10.10 11.40 17.11
N GLU A 140 10.51 10.13 17.17
CA GLU A 140 11.57 9.68 18.07
C GLU A 140 12.99 9.87 17.51
N TRP A 141 13.12 10.21 16.23
CA TRP A 141 14.39 10.22 15.48
C TRP A 141 15.54 10.92 16.21
N SER A 142 15.35 12.16 16.67
CA SER A 142 16.40 12.92 17.36
C SER A 142 16.86 12.24 18.65
N GLY A 143 15.93 11.66 19.41
CA GLY A 143 16.26 10.92 20.63
C GLY A 143 17.02 9.61 20.37
N LEU A 144 16.77 8.97 19.22
CA LEU A 144 17.52 7.79 18.79
C LEU A 144 18.96 8.17 18.42
N LEU A 145 19.16 9.27 17.68
CA LEU A 145 20.49 9.78 17.33
C LEU A 145 21.33 10.13 18.56
N GLU A 146 20.75 10.80 19.55
CA GLU A 146 21.44 11.13 20.80
C GLU A 146 21.87 9.87 21.57
N GLU A 147 21.04 8.84 21.55
CA GLU A 147 21.33 7.55 22.18
C GLU A 147 22.44 6.81 21.43
N LEU A 148 22.39 6.77 20.11
CA LEU A 148 23.45 6.21 19.27
C LEU A 148 24.80 6.90 19.49
N ALA A 149 24.80 8.23 19.62
CA ALA A 149 26.01 9.00 19.88
C ALA A 149 26.57 8.77 21.29
N ARG A 150 25.71 8.64 22.30
CA ARG A 150 26.13 8.27 23.67
C ARG A 150 26.74 6.87 23.73
N ASN A 151 26.20 5.94 22.95
CA ASN A 151 26.69 4.57 22.87
C ASN A 151 27.95 4.43 22.00
N GLY A 152 28.45 5.54 21.43
CA GLY A 152 29.64 5.55 20.57
C GLY A 152 29.44 4.87 19.21
N GLN A 153 28.19 4.65 18.79
CA GLN A 153 27.89 4.02 17.49
C GLN A 153 27.94 5.01 16.32
N ILE A 154 27.77 6.31 16.61
CA ILE A 154 27.87 7.39 15.63
C ILE A 154 28.62 8.58 16.23
N ASP A 155 29.28 9.35 15.36
CA ASP A 155 29.93 10.61 15.76
C ASP A 155 28.91 11.71 16.04
N LYS A 156 29.28 12.65 16.93
CA LYS A 156 28.43 13.82 17.24
C LYS A 156 28.17 14.70 16.02
N GLU A 157 29.09 14.75 15.06
CA GLU A 157 28.90 15.47 13.80
C GLU A 157 27.82 14.81 12.91
N ALA A 158 27.72 13.48 12.95
CA ALA A 158 26.69 12.74 12.22
C ALA A 158 25.29 13.05 12.78
N VAL A 159 25.17 13.29 14.09
CA VAL A 159 23.91 13.72 14.73
C VAL A 159 23.40 15.02 14.11
N GLN A 160 24.30 16.00 13.91
CA GLN A 160 23.92 17.29 13.33
C GLN A 160 23.62 17.17 11.82
N LYS A 161 24.42 16.39 11.09
CA LYS A 161 24.25 16.19 9.64
C LYS A 161 22.93 15.48 9.29
N TYR A 162 22.51 14.52 10.12
CA TYR A 162 21.34 13.68 9.88
C TYR A 162 20.20 13.95 10.87
N ALA A 163 20.17 15.14 11.46
CA ALA A 163 19.22 15.51 12.52
C ALA A 163 17.75 15.38 12.11
N TYR A 164 17.45 15.45 10.81
CA TYR A 164 16.10 15.41 10.27
C TYR A 164 15.85 14.16 9.44
N LEU A 165 14.82 13.39 9.82
CA LEU A 165 14.28 12.30 9.01
C LEU A 165 13.08 12.80 8.23
N ASN A 166 13.21 12.83 6.90
CA ASN A 166 12.09 13.08 6.01
C ASN A 166 11.35 11.77 5.75
N VAL A 167 10.04 11.75 5.99
CA VAL A 167 9.21 10.56 5.80
C VAL A 167 8.04 10.90 4.89
N VAL A 168 7.88 10.10 3.84
CA VAL A 168 6.75 10.14 2.92
C VAL A 168 6.03 8.79 2.98
N GLY A 169 4.72 8.82 3.18
CA GLY A 169 3.87 7.64 3.18
C GLY A 169 3.08 7.51 1.89
N MET A 170 2.97 6.28 1.37
CA MET A 170 2.02 5.92 0.32
C MET A 170 1.13 4.79 0.84
N VAL A 171 -0.19 4.95 0.67
CA VAL A 171 -1.13 3.96 1.20
C VAL A 171 -1.27 2.79 0.23
N GLY A 172 -0.70 1.65 0.60
CA GLY A 172 -0.88 0.36 -0.07
C GLY A 172 -1.74 -0.55 0.77
N SER A 173 -3.02 -0.66 0.40
CA SER A 173 -4.05 -1.43 1.10
C SER A 173 -5.14 -1.77 0.09
N ILE A 174 -5.70 -2.98 0.17
CA ILE A 174 -6.88 -3.34 -0.63
C ILE A 174 -8.16 -2.81 0.02
N ASP A 175 -8.13 -2.57 1.33
CA ASP A 175 -9.31 -2.32 2.17
C ASP A 175 -9.91 -0.91 1.98
N ASN A 176 -9.16 0.03 1.38
CA ASN A 176 -9.48 1.47 1.32
C ASN A 176 -9.76 2.09 2.70
N ASP A 177 -8.98 1.67 3.70
CA ASP A 177 -9.19 1.92 5.12
C ASP A 177 -8.43 3.14 5.68
N PHE A 178 -7.84 3.99 4.83
CA PHE A 178 -7.02 5.11 5.27
C PHE A 178 -7.70 6.47 5.04
N CYS A 179 -8.15 7.08 6.13
CA CYS A 179 -8.75 8.41 6.10
C CYS A 179 -7.79 9.46 5.53
N GLY A 180 -8.27 10.26 4.58
CA GLY A 180 -7.49 11.34 3.95
C GLY A 180 -7.01 11.04 2.53
N THR A 181 -7.23 9.83 2.03
CA THR A 181 -7.16 9.51 0.59
C THR A 181 -8.51 9.00 0.12
N ASP A 182 -8.89 9.32 -1.12
CA ASP A 182 -10.13 8.81 -1.73
C ASP A 182 -9.99 7.33 -2.12
N MET A 183 -8.77 6.92 -2.49
CA MET A 183 -8.43 5.56 -2.93
C MET A 183 -7.07 5.12 -2.40
N THR A 184 -6.93 3.84 -2.07
CA THR A 184 -5.66 3.20 -1.72
C THR A 184 -5.14 2.30 -2.86
N ILE A 185 -3.81 2.16 -2.93
CA ILE A 185 -3.17 1.31 -3.95
C ILE A 185 -3.53 -0.14 -3.66
N GLY A 186 -4.23 -0.77 -4.61
CA GLY A 186 -4.62 -2.18 -4.56
C GLY A 186 -6.13 -2.43 -4.51
N THR A 187 -6.93 -1.45 -4.08
CA THR A 187 -8.39 -1.61 -3.94
C THR A 187 -9.06 -2.00 -5.25
N ASP A 188 -8.78 -1.28 -6.35
CA ASP A 188 -9.37 -1.57 -7.66
C ASP A 188 -8.96 -2.96 -8.19
N SER A 189 -7.70 -3.36 -7.97
CA SER A 189 -7.22 -4.69 -8.34
C SER A 189 -7.91 -5.80 -7.53
N ALA A 190 -8.12 -5.58 -6.23
CA ALA A 190 -8.85 -6.50 -5.37
C ALA A 190 -10.32 -6.62 -5.78
N LEU A 191 -10.97 -5.49 -6.05
CA LEU A 191 -12.34 -5.44 -6.58
C LEU A 191 -12.43 -6.23 -7.89
N HIS A 192 -11.49 -6.06 -8.80
CA HIS A 192 -11.46 -6.81 -10.05
C HIS A 192 -11.41 -8.33 -9.81
N ARG A 193 -10.63 -8.80 -8.83
CA ARG A 193 -10.62 -10.23 -8.46
C ARG A 193 -11.95 -10.69 -7.86
N ILE A 194 -12.59 -9.86 -7.04
CA ILE A 194 -13.91 -10.19 -6.47
C ILE A 194 -14.93 -10.34 -7.59
N ILE A 195 -14.99 -9.40 -8.53
CA ILE A 195 -15.96 -9.44 -9.64
C ILE A 195 -15.72 -10.62 -10.57
N GLU A 196 -14.47 -10.95 -10.90
CA GLU A 196 -14.17 -12.17 -11.68
C GLU A 196 -14.71 -13.44 -11.01
N VAL A 197 -14.59 -13.54 -9.69
CA VAL A 197 -15.11 -14.69 -8.93
C VAL A 197 -16.65 -14.69 -8.93
N VAL A 198 -17.26 -13.52 -8.73
CA VAL A 198 -18.73 -13.38 -8.78
C VAL A 198 -19.26 -13.80 -10.15
N ASP A 199 -18.70 -13.27 -11.24
CA ASP A 199 -19.10 -13.57 -12.61
C ASP A 199 -18.95 -15.07 -12.93
N ALA A 200 -17.87 -15.70 -12.46
CA ALA A 200 -17.66 -17.14 -12.62
C ALA A 200 -18.73 -17.97 -11.90
N ILE A 201 -19.15 -17.56 -10.70
CA ILE A 201 -20.16 -18.28 -9.89
C ILE A 201 -21.58 -18.06 -10.41
N MET A 202 -21.87 -16.86 -10.93
CA MET A 202 -23.22 -16.47 -11.38
C MET A 202 -23.85 -17.44 -12.38
N THR A 203 -23.07 -17.96 -13.33
CA THR A 203 -23.55 -18.93 -14.33
C THR A 203 -24.08 -20.23 -13.69
N THR A 204 -23.45 -20.67 -12.60
CA THR A 204 -23.85 -21.85 -11.85
C THR A 204 -25.05 -21.56 -10.95
N ALA A 205 -25.10 -20.35 -10.37
CA ALA A 205 -26.22 -19.89 -9.55
C ALA A 205 -27.53 -19.87 -10.33
N GLN A 206 -27.50 -19.32 -11.55
CA GLN A 206 -28.67 -19.25 -12.44
C GLN A 206 -29.16 -20.63 -12.88
N SER A 207 -28.26 -21.56 -13.17
CA SER A 207 -28.61 -22.91 -13.66
C SER A 207 -29.35 -23.76 -12.63
N HIS A 208 -29.07 -23.55 -11.33
CA HIS A 208 -29.61 -24.37 -10.25
C HIS A 208 -30.45 -23.59 -9.23
N GLN A 209 -30.75 -22.31 -9.49
CA GLN A 209 -31.48 -21.42 -8.58
C GLN A 209 -30.89 -21.44 -7.16
N ARG A 210 -29.56 -21.26 -7.05
CA ARG A 210 -28.85 -21.27 -5.77
C ARG A 210 -28.58 -19.87 -5.25
N THR A 211 -28.66 -19.73 -3.94
CA THR A 211 -28.19 -18.56 -3.19
C THR A 211 -26.72 -18.72 -2.85
N PHE A 212 -25.90 -17.73 -3.19
CA PHE A 212 -24.49 -17.67 -2.77
C PHE A 212 -24.28 -16.58 -1.74
N VAL A 213 -23.55 -16.91 -0.69
CA VAL A 213 -22.99 -15.95 0.26
C VAL A 213 -21.50 -15.86 -0.02
N LEU A 214 -21.03 -14.67 -0.37
CA LEU A 214 -19.65 -14.38 -0.73
C LEU A 214 -19.02 -13.54 0.38
N GLU A 215 -18.00 -14.09 1.04
CA GLU A 215 -17.22 -13.36 2.03
C GLU A 215 -16.06 -12.63 1.36
N VAL A 216 -15.95 -11.32 1.58
CA VAL A 216 -14.88 -10.48 1.02
C VAL A 216 -14.01 -9.86 2.12
N MET A 217 -12.76 -9.53 1.75
CA MET A 217 -11.82 -8.84 2.63
C MET A 217 -12.21 -7.38 2.91
N GLY A 218 -11.47 -6.73 3.80
CA GLY A 218 -11.59 -5.31 4.17
C GLY A 218 -11.42 -5.04 5.67
N ARG A 219 -11.21 -6.10 6.48
CA ARG A 219 -11.07 -6.03 7.96
C ARG A 219 -12.21 -5.26 8.63
N HIS A 220 -11.99 -3.99 8.97
CA HIS A 220 -12.96 -3.12 9.63
C HIS A 220 -13.59 -2.09 8.67
N CYS A 221 -13.35 -2.22 7.37
CA CYS A 221 -13.83 -1.31 6.34
C CYS A 221 -14.66 -2.02 5.26
N GLY A 222 -15.96 -1.72 5.19
CA GLY A 222 -16.91 -2.29 4.25
C GLY A 222 -16.78 -1.80 2.81
N TYR A 223 -15.77 -0.99 2.47
CA TYR A 223 -15.64 -0.40 1.13
C TYR A 223 -15.62 -1.45 0.02
N LEU A 224 -14.79 -2.51 0.16
CA LEU A 224 -14.75 -3.59 -0.82
C LEU A 224 -16.09 -4.31 -0.94
N ALA A 225 -16.77 -4.59 0.17
CA ALA A 225 -18.08 -5.24 0.17
C ALA A 225 -19.15 -4.37 -0.51
N LEU A 226 -19.21 -3.08 -0.16
CA LEU A 226 -20.16 -2.13 -0.73
C LEU A 226 -19.98 -1.97 -2.24
N VAL A 227 -18.75 -1.72 -2.68
CA VAL A 227 -18.48 -1.50 -4.12
C VAL A 227 -18.65 -2.79 -4.92
N SER A 228 -18.28 -3.94 -4.36
CA SER A 228 -18.53 -5.24 -4.99
C SER A 228 -20.02 -5.52 -5.14
N ALA A 229 -20.79 -5.29 -4.07
CA ALA A 229 -22.25 -5.45 -4.08
C ALA A 229 -22.91 -4.55 -5.14
N LEU A 230 -22.46 -3.30 -5.24
CA LEU A 230 -22.96 -2.37 -6.26
C LEU A 230 -22.59 -2.83 -7.69
N ALA A 231 -21.36 -3.31 -7.88
CA ALA A 231 -20.87 -3.70 -9.20
C ALA A 231 -21.51 -4.99 -9.73
N CYS A 232 -21.81 -5.98 -8.86
CA CYS A 232 -22.46 -7.21 -9.27
C CYS A 232 -24.00 -7.18 -9.14
N GLY A 233 -24.58 -6.14 -8.54
CA GLY A 233 -26.02 -6.07 -8.30
C GLY A 233 -26.49 -7.03 -7.20
N ALA A 234 -25.69 -7.17 -6.13
CA ALA A 234 -26.02 -8.01 -4.99
C ALA A 234 -27.36 -7.64 -4.34
N ASP A 235 -28.12 -8.65 -3.94
CA ASP A 235 -29.44 -8.47 -3.31
C ASP A 235 -29.35 -8.02 -1.85
N TRP A 236 -28.25 -8.37 -1.19
CA TRP A 236 -27.97 -7.99 0.19
C TRP A 236 -26.47 -7.81 0.42
N VAL A 237 -26.13 -6.89 1.32
CA VAL A 237 -24.74 -6.62 1.72
C VAL A 237 -24.65 -6.39 3.22
N PHE A 238 -23.59 -6.89 3.85
CA PHE A 238 -23.28 -6.63 5.25
C PHE A 238 -22.04 -5.76 5.37
N LEU A 239 -22.16 -4.63 6.06
CA LEU A 239 -21.10 -3.64 6.24
C LEU A 239 -20.90 -3.35 7.73
N PRO A 240 -19.66 -3.29 8.23
CA PRO A 240 -19.41 -2.92 9.62
C PRO A 240 -19.78 -1.46 9.93
N GLU A 241 -19.70 -0.56 8.95
CA GLU A 241 -20.07 0.85 9.10
C GLU A 241 -21.59 1.07 9.11
N SER A 242 -22.36 0.12 8.60
CA SER A 242 -23.82 0.15 8.60
C SER A 242 -24.37 -1.24 8.97
N PRO A 243 -24.29 -1.63 10.26
CA PRO A 243 -24.79 -2.92 10.72
C PRO A 243 -26.29 -3.08 10.43
N PRO A 244 -26.76 -4.32 10.19
CA PRO A 244 -28.18 -4.57 9.97
C PRO A 244 -29.00 -4.28 11.25
N GLU A 245 -30.19 -3.72 11.07
CA GLU A 245 -31.15 -3.48 12.16
C GLU A 245 -31.79 -4.80 12.64
N GLU A 246 -32.40 -4.78 13.83
CA GLU A 246 -33.12 -5.94 14.37
C GLU A 246 -34.25 -6.38 13.42
N GLY A 247 -34.38 -7.68 13.16
CA GLY A 247 -35.35 -8.22 12.21
C GLY A 247 -34.89 -8.22 10.75
N TRP A 248 -33.61 -7.94 10.48
CA TRP A 248 -33.02 -8.06 9.14
C TRP A 248 -33.16 -9.46 8.56
N GLU A 249 -33.23 -10.51 9.39
CA GLU A 249 -33.37 -11.90 8.96
C GLU A 249 -34.66 -12.10 8.18
N GLU A 250 -35.78 -11.60 8.72
CA GLU A 250 -37.09 -11.68 8.07
C GLU A 250 -37.13 -10.82 6.81
N GLN A 251 -36.60 -9.59 6.87
CA GLN A 251 -36.56 -8.68 5.71
C GLN A 251 -35.75 -9.27 4.56
N MET A 252 -34.59 -9.87 4.86
CA MET A 252 -33.76 -10.55 3.87
C MET A 252 -34.50 -11.75 3.28
N CYS A 253 -35.14 -12.58 4.10
CA CYS A 253 -35.92 -13.73 3.62
C CYS A 253 -37.06 -13.30 2.69
N VAL A 254 -37.79 -12.24 3.05
CA VAL A 254 -38.86 -11.68 2.21
C VAL A 254 -38.28 -11.22 0.87
N LYS A 255 -37.21 -10.43 0.89
CA LYS A 255 -36.54 -9.92 -0.32
C LYS A 255 -36.09 -11.07 -1.24
N LEU A 256 -35.42 -12.07 -0.69
CA LEU A 256 -34.94 -13.23 -1.46
C LEU A 256 -36.10 -14.06 -2.03
N SER A 257 -37.21 -14.17 -1.28
CA SER A 257 -38.41 -14.86 -1.78
C SER A 257 -39.09 -14.13 -2.94
N GLU A 258 -39.02 -12.79 -2.98
CA GLU A 258 -39.52 -11.98 -4.09
C GLU A 258 -38.61 -12.13 -5.32
N VAL A 259 -37.29 -12.09 -5.12
CA VAL A 259 -36.30 -12.26 -6.20
C VAL A 259 -36.38 -13.66 -6.81
N MET A 260 -36.64 -14.71 -6.04
CA MET A 260 -36.85 -16.06 -6.59
C MET A 260 -38.11 -16.20 -7.47
N ARG A 261 -39.04 -15.24 -7.45
CA ARG A 261 -40.24 -15.26 -8.29
C ARG A 261 -40.03 -14.64 -9.67
N VAL A 262 -38.96 -13.88 -9.88
CA VAL A 262 -38.61 -13.34 -11.21
C VAL A 262 -37.78 -14.36 -12.01
N PRO A 263 -37.99 -14.44 -13.34
CA PRO A 263 -37.10 -15.22 -14.19
C PRO A 263 -35.71 -14.55 -14.14
N TRP A 264 -34.67 -15.35 -13.87
CA TRP A 264 -33.25 -14.96 -13.70
C TRP A 264 -32.88 -14.31 -12.35
N PRO A 265 -33.05 -15.01 -11.21
CA PRO A 265 -32.61 -14.48 -9.92
C PRO A 265 -31.08 -14.38 -9.88
N LEU A 266 -30.57 -13.17 -9.69
CA LEU A 266 -29.25 -12.97 -9.11
C LEU A 266 -29.42 -13.23 -7.61
N ILE A 267 -28.56 -14.04 -7.01
CA ILE A 267 -28.54 -14.16 -5.55
C ILE A 267 -27.10 -14.16 -5.08
N ALA A 268 -26.59 -12.96 -4.85
CA ALA A 268 -25.30 -12.74 -4.22
C ALA A 268 -25.54 -11.97 -2.92
N VAL A 269 -25.28 -12.60 -1.79
CA VAL A 269 -25.13 -11.92 -0.51
C VAL A 269 -23.64 -11.65 -0.33
N VAL A 270 -23.23 -10.40 -0.41
CA VAL A 270 -21.83 -10.03 -0.13
C VAL A 270 -21.73 -9.74 1.35
N ALA A 271 -21.12 -10.66 2.08
CA ALA A 271 -20.89 -10.53 3.50
C ALA A 271 -19.44 -10.13 3.75
N MET A 272 -19.25 -9.31 4.76
CA MET A 272 -17.95 -9.03 5.31
C MET A 272 -17.95 -9.52 6.75
N PHE A 273 -17.08 -10.47 7.08
CA PHE A 273 -16.87 -10.86 8.47
C PHE A 273 -15.43 -10.61 8.88
N LEU A 274 -15.29 -10.21 10.15
CA LEU A 274 -14.02 -9.91 10.80
C LEU A 274 -13.24 -11.21 11.01
N SER A 275 -12.33 -11.54 10.10
CA SER A 275 -11.26 -12.52 10.38
C SER A 275 -10.07 -11.87 11.06
#